data_AF-D2RXZ7-F1
#
_entry.id   AF-D2RXZ7-F1
#
_cell.length_a   1.000
_cell.length_b   1.000
_cell.length_c   1.000
_cell.angle_alpha   90.00
_cell.angle_beta   90.00
_cell.angle_gamma   90.00
#
_symmetry.space_group_name_H-M   'P 1'
#
loop_
_entity.id
_entity.type
_entity.pdbx_description
1 polymer ?
#
loop_
_entity_poly.entity_id
_entity_poly.type
_entity_poly.pdbx_seq_one_letter_code
_entity_poly.pdbx_strand_id
1 'polypeptide(L)' 'MSFERFVRLNLILVPALVIGGYLLRDFIPLFLYVPAVGYCIFAGLISFTWILSQIETAGKNA' A
#
# COMPACT_ATOMS: atom_id res chain seq x y z
N MET A 1 10.21 -8.88 -10.93
CA MET A 1 9.62 -7.53 -11.11
C MET A 1 10.61 -6.53 -10.52
N SER A 2 10.88 -5.40 -11.20
CA SER A 2 11.66 -4.32 -10.56
C SER A 2 10.90 -3.80 -9.33
N PHE A 3 11.60 -3.48 -8.25
CA PHE A 3 11.02 -3.00 -6.97
C PHE A 3 10.05 -1.83 -7.20
N GLU A 4 10.36 -0.98 -8.17
CA GLU A 4 9.50 0.12 -8.65
C GLU A 4 8.10 -0.32 -9.10
N ARG A 5 8.02 -1.43 -9.85
CA ARG A 5 6.74 -1.96 -10.35
C ARG A 5 5.92 -2.55 -9.21
N PHE A 6 6.58 -3.17 -8.23
CA PHE A 6 5.91 -3.67 -7.03
C PHE A 6 5.27 -2.52 -6.24
N VAL A 7 6.01 -1.43 -6.01
CA VAL A 7 5.50 -0.26 -5.29
C VAL A 7 4.36 0.42 -6.04
N ARG A 8 4.49 0.68 -7.35
CA ARG A 8 3.40 1.31 -8.14
C ARG A 8 2.11 0.50 -8.15
N LEU A 9 2.21 -0.83 -8.22
CA LEU A 9 1.06 -1.71 -8.23
C LEU A 9 0.37 -1.71 -6.86
N ASN A 10 1.14 -1.77 -5.78
CA ASN A 10 0.63 -1.67 -4.43
C ASN A 10 0.05 -0.29 -4.11
N LEU A 11 0.58 0.79 -4.69
CA LEU A 11 0.07 2.15 -4.49
C LEU A 11 -1.38 2.31 -4.95
N ILE A 12 -1.82 1.53 -5.94
CA ILE A 12 -3.20 1.49 -6.43
C ILE A 12 -3.99 0.40 -5.72
N LEU A 13 -3.37 -0.75 -5.46
CA LEU A 13 -4.01 -1.90 -4.83
C LEU A 13 -4.42 -1.60 -3.38
N VAL A 14 -3.59 -0.90 -2.62
CA VAL A 14 -3.86 -0.54 -1.21
C VAL A 14 -5.11 0.34 -1.07
N PRO A 15 -5.27 1.48 -1.76
CA PRO A 15 -6.50 2.27 -1.66
C PRO A 15 -7.72 1.51 -2.19
N ALA A 16 -7.57 0.69 -3.23
CA ALA A 16 -8.66 -0.16 -3.70
C ALA A 16 -9.10 -1.19 -2.64
N LEU A 17 -8.14 -1.80 -1.92
CA LEU A 17 -8.40 -2.70 -0.80
C LEU A 17 -9.02 -1.99 0.40
N VAL A 18 -8.58 -0.77 0.70
CA VAL A 18 -9.15 0.05 1.79
C VAL A 18 -10.60 0.45 1.47
N ILE A 19 -10.87 0.93 0.25
CA ILE A 19 -12.21 1.31 -0.18
C ILE A 19 -13.12 0.08 -0.27
N GLY A 20 -12.64 -1.00 -0.87
CA GLY A 20 -13.38 -2.26 -0.94
C GLY A 20 -13.69 -2.80 0.45
N GLY A 21 -12.72 -2.80 1.36
CA GLY A 21 -12.90 -3.20 2.75
C GLY A 21 -13.88 -2.31 3.53
N TYR A 22 -13.93 -1.02 3.21
CA TYR A 22 -14.89 -0.08 3.79
C TYR A 22 -16.31 -0.33 3.28
N LEU A 23 -16.50 -0.49 1.97
CA LEU A 23 -17.80 -0.72 1.34
C LEU A 23 -18.40 -2.09 1.67
N LEU A 24 -17.55 -3.10 1.84
CA LEU A 24 -17.94 -4.48 2.15
C LEU A 24 -17.78 -4.81 3.63
N ARG A 25 -17.62 -3.81 4.50
CA ARG A 25 -17.31 -3.99 5.93
C ARG A 25 -18.27 -4.94 6.64
N ASP A 26 -19.56 -4.86 6.31
CA ASP A 26 -20.61 -5.69 6.93
C ASP A 26 -20.68 -7.12 6.37
N PHE A 27 -20.05 -7.36 5.21
CA PHE A 27 -20.05 -8.66 4.52
C PHE A 27 -18.73 -9.42 4.66
N ILE A 28 -17.65 -8.74 5.09
CA ILE A 28 -16.34 -9.36 5.21
C ILE A 28 -16.23 -10.08 6.56
N PRO A 29 -15.96 -11.41 6.57
CA PRO A 29 -15.70 -12.11 7.81
C PRO A 29 -14.43 -11.55 8.47
N LEU A 30 -14.49 -11.34 9.79
CA LEU A 30 -13.40 -10.79 10.61
C LEU A 30 -12.04 -11.48 10.36
N PHE A 31 -12.05 -12.78 10.08
CA PHE A 31 -10.86 -13.56 9.76
C PHE A 31 -10.12 -13.07 8.49
N LEU A 32 -10.84 -12.57 7.48
CA LEU A 32 -10.23 -11.97 6.27
C LEU A 32 -9.89 -10.50 6.47
N TYR A 33 -10.62 -9.80 7.34
CA TYR A 33 -10.42 -8.38 7.59
C TYR A 33 -9.06 -8.09 8.26
N VAL A 34 -8.70 -8.85 9.30
CA VAL A 34 -7.44 -8.65 10.05
C VAL A 34 -6.18 -8.77 9.15
N PRO A 35 -5.98 -9.84 8.36
CA PRO A 35 -4.83 -9.94 7.48
C PRO A 35 -4.87 -8.92 6.33
N ALA A 36 -6.05 -8.56 5.82
CA ALA A 36 -6.18 -7.54 4.78
C ALA A 36 -5.73 -6.16 5.28
N VAL A 37 -6.14 -5.77 6.49
CA VAL A 37 -5.69 -4.53 7.14
C VAL A 37 -4.17 -4.56 7.38
N GLY A 38 -3.64 -5.68 7.89
CA GLY A 38 -2.20 -5.85 8.09
C GLY A 38 -1.40 -5.69 6.80
N TYR A 39 -1.89 -6.28 5.70
CA TYR A 39 -1.29 -6.12 4.38
C TYR A 39 -1.33 -4.67 3.91
N CYS A 40 -2.46 -3.96 4.06
CA CYS A 40 -2.57 -2.55 3.69
C CYS A 40 -1.57 -1.67 4.46
N ILE A 41 -1.37 -1.90 5.75
CA ILE A 41 -0.39 -1.17 6.57
C ILE A 41 1.04 -1.48 6.09
N PHE A 42 1.36 -2.75 5.89
CA PHE A 42 2.69 -3.18 5.44
C PHE A 42 3.03 -2.63 4.05
N ALA A 43 2.12 -2.78 3.09
CA ALA A 43 2.28 -2.26 1.74
C ALA A 43 2.31 -0.73 1.72
N GLY A 44 1.52 -0.08 2.59
CA GLY A 44 1.54 1.37 2.78
C GLY A 44 2.90 1.87 3.29
N LEU A 45 3.45 1.24 4.33
CA LEU A 45 4.77 1.59 4.88
C LEU A 45 5.88 1.42 3.84
N ILE A 46 5.92 0.28 3.12
CA ILE A 46 6.93 0.04 2.07
C ILE A 46 6.81 1.09 0.96
N SER A 47 5.59 1.39 0.53
CA SER A 47 5.35 2.38 -0.52
C SER A 47 5.77 3.78 -0.07
N PHE A 48 5.50 4.13 1.19
CA PHE A 48 5.86 5.42 1.78
C PHE A 48 7.38 5.57 1.93
N THR A 49 8.07 4.55 2.46
CA THR A 49 9.53 4.53 2.53
C THR A 49 10.18 4.63 1.16
N TRP A 50 9.61 3.98 0.14
CA TRP A 50 10.11 4.09 -1.23
C TRP A 50 9.93 5.50 -1.81
N ILE A 51 8.76 6.12 -1.62
CA ILE A 51 8.52 7.52 -2.02
C ILE A 51 9.53 8.46 -1.35
N LEU A 52 9.77 8.30 -0.04
CA LEU A 52 10.76 9.10 0.68
C LEU A 52 12.17 8.92 0.11
N SER A 53 12.58 7.68 -0.19
CA SER A 53 13.87 7.40 -0.81
C SER A 53 14.03 8.06 -2.20
N GLN A 54 12.95 8.10 -2.99
CA GLN A 54 12.95 8.79 -4.28
C GLN A 54 13.01 10.31 -4.12
N ILE A 55 12.32 10.89 -3.14
CA ILE A 55 12.38 12.33 -2.84
C ILE A 55 13.78 12.72 -2.38
N GLU A 56 14.41 11.92 -1.52
CA GLU A 56 15.78 12.15 -1.06
C GLU A 56 16.77 12.07 -2.22
N THR A 57 16.63 11.06 -3.09
CA THR A 57 17.47 10.91 -4.29
C THR A 57 17.26 12.07 -5.28
N ALA A 58 16.03 12.56 -5.43
CA ALA A 58 15.72 13.72 -6.26
C ALA A 58 16.30 15.02 -5.67
N GLY A 59 16.20 15.20 -4.35
CA GLY A 59 16.75 16.37 -3.64
C GLY A 59 18.28 16.39 -3.57
N LYS A 60 18.94 15.23 -3.66
CA LYS A 60 20.40 15.11 -3.71
C LYS A 60 20.99 15.39 -5.10
N ASN A 61 20.16 15.38 -6.14
CA ASN A 61 20.52 15.67 -7.53
C ASN A 61 20.05 17.06 -8.00
N ALA A 62 19.51 17.89 -7.11
CA ALA A 62 19.09 19.27 -7.33
C ALA A 62 20.10 20.24 -6.72
#